data_AF-A0A1N6U5L1-F1
#
_entry.id   AF-A0A1N6U5L1-F1
#
_cell.length_a   1.000
_cell.length_b   1.000
_cell.length_c   1.000
_cell.angle_alpha   90.00
_cell.angle_beta   90.00
_cell.angle_gamma   90.00
#
_symmetry.space_group_name_H-M   'P 1'
#
loop_
_entity.id
_entity.type
_entity.pdbx_description
1 polymer ?
#
loop_
_entity_poly.entity_id
_entity_poly.type
_entity_poly.pdbx_seq_one_letter_code
_entity_poly.pdbx_strand_id
1 'polypeptide(L)'
;MQAIPVLTLCLLLSCAANVHAGNYCDSPRWSIVHNKSYDEVMQIAGKRDKIRDAECSFTDVILRIQNEEAGIGRYPGILLIADAQDERFVATSRVGAYTIFSYRYNDKHLLQFAMKDLSWEEGEPFQAGAYKIIGVREFKSMTGFPTTLLVAQTFQFYGPK
;
A
#
# COMPACT_ATOMS: atom_id res chain seq x y z
N MET A 1 2.13 -58.46 30.55
CA MET A 1 2.91 -57.21 30.38
C MET A 1 3.00 -56.97 28.88
N GLN A 2 1.94 -56.38 28.32
CA GLN A 2 1.79 -54.97 27.92
C GLN A 2 2.29 -54.73 26.50
N ALA A 3 1.33 -54.84 25.58
CA ALA A 3 1.41 -54.46 24.19
C ALA A 3 1.62 -52.94 24.07
N ILE A 4 2.60 -52.56 23.25
CA ILE A 4 2.87 -51.16 22.91
C ILE A 4 1.72 -50.69 22.01
N PRO A 5 0.95 -49.66 22.39
CA PRO A 5 -0.21 -49.25 21.61
C PRO A 5 0.26 -48.46 20.39
N VAL A 6 -0.21 -48.86 19.21
CA VAL A 6 -0.04 -48.20 17.90
C VAL A 6 -0.78 -46.84 17.83
N LEU A 7 -1.33 -46.36 18.95
CA LEU A 7 -2.11 -45.12 19.04
C LEU A 7 -1.26 -43.85 19.18
N THR A 8 0.05 -43.96 19.40
CA THR A 8 0.93 -42.80 19.62
C THR A 8 1.51 -42.17 18.34
N LEU A 9 1.08 -42.61 17.14
CA LEU A 9 1.55 -42.04 15.87
C LEU A 9 0.56 -41.06 15.22
N CYS A 10 -0.70 -41.01 15.66
CA CYS A 10 -1.73 -40.16 15.05
C CYS A 10 -1.95 -38.80 15.72
N LEU A 11 -1.26 -38.48 16.81
CA LEU A 11 -1.48 -37.23 17.57
C LEU A 11 -0.48 -36.10 17.26
N LEU A 12 0.51 -36.34 16.39
CA LEU A 12 1.47 -35.31 15.97
C LEU A 12 1.12 -34.63 14.63
N LEU A 13 0.01 -35.03 13.99
CA LEU A 13 -0.45 -34.47 12.70
C LEU A 13 -1.64 -33.50 12.83
N SER A 14 -2.15 -33.28 14.05
CA SER A 14 -3.36 -32.47 14.29
C SER A 14 -3.08 -31.03 14.69
N CYS A 15 -1.82 -30.65 14.91
CA CYS A 15 -1.43 -29.23 14.92
C CYS A 15 -1.20 -28.78 13.48
N ALA A 16 -2.23 -28.94 12.64
CA ALA A 16 -2.35 -28.12 11.44
C ALA A 16 -2.19 -26.69 11.93
N ALA A 17 -1.11 -26.07 11.46
CA ALA A 17 -0.74 -24.76 11.85
C ALA A 17 -1.94 -23.84 11.63
N ASN A 18 -2.60 -23.45 12.72
CA ASN A 18 -3.22 -22.14 12.80
C ASN A 18 -2.06 -21.14 12.74
N VAL A 19 -1.39 -21.06 11.58
CA VAL A 19 -0.75 -19.84 11.14
C VAL A 19 -1.94 -18.89 11.09
N HIS A 20 -2.15 -18.13 12.17
CA HIS A 20 -2.83 -16.86 12.04
C HIS A 20 -2.05 -16.15 10.96
N ALA A 21 -2.55 -16.23 9.73
CA ALA A 21 -1.92 -15.61 8.58
C ALA A 21 -1.81 -14.15 8.98
N GLY A 22 -0.58 -13.73 9.32
CA GLY A 22 -0.34 -12.43 9.92
C GLY A 22 -0.94 -11.39 8.99
N ASN A 23 -1.64 -10.43 9.59
CA ASN A 23 -2.15 -9.30 8.82
C ASN A 23 -0.98 -8.67 8.06
N TYR A 24 -1.03 -8.67 6.73
CA TYR A 24 0.11 -8.27 5.91
C TYR A 24 0.44 -6.79 6.10
N CYS A 25 -0.59 -5.92 6.09
CA CYS A 25 -0.47 -4.50 6.34
C CYS A 25 -1.51 -4.03 7.37
N ASP A 26 -1.17 -3.03 8.18
CA ASP A 26 -2.09 -2.41 9.15
C ASP A 26 -3.11 -1.46 8.48
N SER A 27 -3.88 -2.00 7.54
CA SER A 27 -4.95 -1.25 6.87
C SER A 27 -6.22 -1.22 7.72
N PRO A 28 -7.01 -0.13 7.67
CA PRO A 28 -8.22 0.00 8.48
C PRO A 28 -9.31 -0.99 8.08
N ARG A 29 -10.28 -1.22 8.96
CA ARG A 29 -11.35 -2.24 8.78
C ARG A 29 -12.15 -2.13 7.49
N TRP A 30 -12.26 -0.94 6.92
CA TRP A 30 -12.98 -0.69 5.68
C TRP A 30 -12.12 -0.95 4.42
N SER A 31 -10.82 -1.16 4.58
CA SER A 31 -9.93 -1.61 3.50
C SER A 31 -10.21 -3.07 3.17
N ILE A 32 -10.29 -3.42 1.88
CA ILE A 32 -10.50 -4.82 1.47
C ILE A 32 -9.34 -5.74 1.87
N VAL A 33 -8.14 -5.18 2.01
CA VAL A 33 -6.95 -5.93 2.40
C VAL A 33 -6.80 -6.02 3.94
N HIS A 34 -7.80 -5.56 4.70
CA HIS A 34 -7.81 -5.68 6.15
C HIS A 34 -7.84 -7.15 6.61
N ASN A 35 -6.96 -7.49 7.55
CA ASN A 35 -6.77 -8.86 8.05
C ASN A 35 -6.65 -9.85 6.89
N LYS A 36 -5.80 -9.53 5.92
CA LYS A 36 -5.43 -10.41 4.82
C LYS A 36 -3.94 -10.68 4.88
N SER A 37 -3.57 -11.92 4.61
CA SER A 37 -2.22 -12.32 4.29
C SER A 37 -1.76 -11.75 2.94
N TYR A 38 -0.45 -11.77 2.70
CA TYR A 38 0.12 -11.37 1.42
C TYR A 38 -0.50 -12.16 0.25
N ASP A 39 -0.63 -13.49 0.38
CA ASP A 39 -1.18 -14.34 -0.67
C ASP A 39 -2.64 -13.98 -0.99
N GLU A 40 -3.45 -13.67 0.02
CA GLU A 40 -4.82 -13.20 -0.18
C GLU A 40 -4.85 -11.83 -0.87
N VAL A 41 -3.98 -10.90 -0.46
CA VAL A 41 -3.82 -9.59 -1.13
C VAL A 41 -3.48 -9.78 -2.60
N MET A 42 -2.48 -10.61 -2.90
CA MET A 42 -2.02 -10.86 -4.26
C MET A 42 -3.07 -11.59 -5.10
N GLN A 43 -3.84 -12.51 -4.50
CA GLN A 43 -4.97 -13.16 -5.17
C GLN A 43 -6.07 -12.16 -5.52
N ILE A 44 -6.40 -11.25 -4.59
CA ILE A 44 -7.39 -10.18 -4.80
C ILE A 44 -6.91 -9.23 -5.91
N ALA A 45 -5.64 -8.83 -5.86
CA ALA A 45 -5.01 -7.91 -6.79
C ALA A 45 -4.91 -8.50 -8.20
N GLY A 46 -4.40 -9.73 -8.32
CA GLY A 46 -4.16 -10.43 -9.58
C GLY A 46 -5.44 -10.78 -10.35
N LYS A 47 -6.58 -10.91 -9.67
CA LYS A 47 -7.89 -11.09 -10.33
C LYS A 47 -8.36 -9.86 -11.11
N ARG A 48 -7.85 -8.67 -10.76
CA ARG A 48 -8.34 -7.41 -11.32
C ARG A 48 -7.39 -6.76 -12.31
N ASP A 49 -6.11 -6.90 -12.05
CA ASP A 49 -5.09 -6.24 -12.84
C ASP A 49 -3.78 -7.03 -12.77
N LYS A 50 -2.84 -6.69 -13.65
CA LYS A 50 -1.48 -7.23 -13.61
C LYS A 50 -0.70 -6.54 -12.49
N ILE A 51 -0.87 -7.04 -11.28
CA ILE A 51 -0.10 -6.65 -10.09
C ILE A 51 1.04 -7.64 -9.89
N ARG A 52 2.27 -7.13 -9.79
CA ARG A 52 3.48 -7.96 -9.65
C ARG A 52 3.87 -8.23 -8.21
N ASP A 53 3.51 -7.31 -7.32
CA ASP A 53 3.84 -7.35 -5.90
C ASP A 53 2.91 -6.41 -5.12
N ALA A 54 2.94 -6.51 -3.80
CA ALA A 54 2.29 -5.59 -2.88
C ALA A 54 3.31 -5.08 -1.85
N GLU A 55 3.14 -3.85 -1.39
CA GLU A 55 3.92 -3.29 -0.28
C GLU A 55 3.00 -2.46 0.63
N CYS A 56 3.34 -2.41 1.93
CA CYS A 56 2.62 -1.61 2.92
C CYS A 56 3.22 -0.20 3.02
N SER A 57 2.40 0.77 3.43
CA SER A 57 2.77 2.15 3.79
C SER A 57 3.33 2.98 2.63
N PHE A 58 2.59 4.04 2.26
CA PHE A 58 3.09 5.04 1.33
C PHE A 58 4.28 5.79 1.92
N THR A 59 4.20 6.10 3.21
CA THR A 59 5.27 6.76 3.97
C THR A 59 6.60 6.00 3.82
N ASP A 60 6.61 4.70 4.09
CA ASP A 60 7.83 3.88 4.08
C ASP A 60 8.40 3.70 2.67
N VAL A 61 7.52 3.54 1.68
CA VAL A 61 7.91 3.47 0.27
C VAL A 61 8.60 4.76 -0.18
N ILE A 62 8.02 5.92 0.13
CA ILE A 62 8.56 7.21 -0.30
C ILE A 62 9.87 7.51 0.43
N LEU A 63 9.96 7.18 1.73
CA LEU A 63 11.21 7.31 2.49
C LEU A 63 12.35 6.49 1.88
N ARG A 64 12.10 5.23 1.54
CA ARG A 64 13.11 4.37 0.87
C ARG A 64 13.55 4.92 -0.49
N ILE A 65 12.65 5.57 -1.22
CA ILE A 65 13.00 6.25 -2.48
C ILE A 65 13.88 7.47 -2.21
N GLN A 66 13.48 8.32 -1.27
CA GLN A 66 14.22 9.55 -0.95
C GLN A 66 15.59 9.29 -0.35
N ASN A 67 15.73 8.20 0.42
CA ASN A 67 17.00 7.75 0.99
C ASN A 67 17.85 6.94 0.00
N GLU A 68 17.41 6.80 -1.26
CA GLU A 68 18.10 6.03 -2.32
C GLU A 68 18.26 4.52 -2.01
N GLU A 69 17.54 4.00 -1.02
CA GLU A 69 17.49 2.56 -0.70
C GLU A 69 16.73 1.77 -1.79
N ALA A 70 15.87 2.46 -2.54
CA ALA A 70 15.04 1.88 -3.58
C ALA A 70 14.87 2.83 -4.77
N GLY A 71 15.23 2.40 -5.98
CA GLY A 71 14.96 3.18 -7.19
C GLY A 71 13.47 3.35 -7.45
N ILE A 72 12.99 4.59 -7.67
CA ILE A 72 11.57 4.90 -7.92
C ILE A 72 10.97 4.10 -9.10
N GLY A 73 11.79 3.74 -10.09
CA GLY A 73 11.39 2.96 -11.25
C GLY A 73 10.98 1.51 -10.96
N ARG A 74 11.18 1.00 -9.74
CA ARG A 74 10.78 -0.38 -9.38
C ARG A 74 9.28 -0.53 -9.14
N TYR A 75 8.62 0.54 -8.71
CA TYR A 75 7.26 0.51 -8.18
C TYR A 75 6.11 0.42 -9.20
N PRO A 76 6.21 0.85 -10.47
CA PRO A 76 5.12 0.67 -11.42
C PRO A 76 4.65 -0.79 -11.52
N GLY A 77 3.35 -1.02 -11.35
CA GLY A 77 2.74 -2.36 -11.30
C GLY A 77 2.70 -3.01 -9.91
N ILE A 78 3.23 -2.36 -8.87
CA ILE A 78 3.07 -2.76 -7.47
C ILE A 78 1.78 -2.16 -6.90
N LEU A 79 1.14 -2.90 -6.01
CA LEU A 79 0.04 -2.41 -5.18
C LEU A 79 0.59 -1.86 -3.86
N LEU A 80 0.40 -0.57 -3.60
CA LEU A 80 0.69 0.01 -2.30
C LEU A 80 -0.58 0.02 -1.44
N ILE A 81 -0.44 -0.50 -0.22
CA ILE A 81 -1.50 -0.53 0.77
C ILE A 81 -1.22 0.57 1.77
N ALA A 82 -1.96 1.67 1.62
CA ALA A 82 -1.94 2.77 2.56
C ALA A 82 -2.57 2.34 3.89
N ASP A 83 -1.86 2.62 4.98
CA ASP A 83 -2.34 2.38 6.34
C ASP A 83 -3.01 3.65 6.92
N ALA A 84 -3.44 3.57 8.18
CA ALA A 84 -4.08 4.71 8.85
C ALA A 84 -3.11 5.91 9.08
N GLN A 85 -1.80 5.69 9.08
CA GLN A 85 -0.83 6.78 9.23
C GLN A 85 -0.69 7.58 7.93
N ASP A 86 -0.87 6.93 6.78
CA ASP A 86 -0.86 7.58 5.47
C ASP A 86 -2.04 8.56 5.28
N GLU A 87 -3.07 8.54 6.13
CA GLU A 87 -4.14 9.55 6.11
C GLU A 87 -3.67 10.95 6.49
N ARG A 88 -2.43 11.08 6.96
CA ARG A 88 -1.79 12.37 7.22
C ARG A 88 -1.25 13.03 5.97
N PHE A 89 -1.13 12.31 4.84
CA PHE A 89 -0.91 12.97 3.57
C PHE A 89 -2.14 13.79 3.22
N VAL A 90 -1.95 15.05 2.82
CA VAL A 90 -3.05 15.91 2.38
C VAL A 90 -2.87 16.32 0.93
N ALA A 91 -3.98 16.49 0.22
CA ALA A 91 -3.97 17.06 -1.12
C ALA A 91 -3.45 18.51 -1.06
N THR A 92 -2.43 18.84 -1.85
CA THR A 92 -1.80 20.18 -1.83
C THR A 92 -1.97 20.94 -3.13
N SER A 93 -2.08 20.24 -4.25
CA SER A 93 -2.23 20.91 -5.55
C SER A 93 -2.82 19.97 -6.59
N ARG A 94 -3.41 20.56 -7.62
CA ARG A 94 -3.90 19.84 -8.80
C ARG A 94 -3.14 20.27 -10.05
N VAL A 95 -2.57 19.31 -10.75
CA VAL A 95 -1.81 19.51 -11.98
C VAL A 95 -2.46 18.67 -13.09
N GLY A 96 -3.33 19.30 -13.87
CA GLY A 96 -4.12 18.60 -14.89
C GLY A 96 -5.03 17.53 -14.27
N ALA A 97 -4.78 16.26 -14.62
CA ALA A 97 -5.54 15.11 -14.12
C ALA A 97 -5.00 14.53 -12.80
N TYR A 98 -3.97 15.15 -12.22
CA TYR A 98 -3.28 14.62 -11.04
C TYR A 98 -3.50 15.51 -9.82
N THR A 99 -3.75 14.90 -8.67
CA THR A 99 -3.66 15.56 -7.37
C THR A 99 -2.35 15.18 -6.71
N ILE A 100 -1.59 16.17 -6.24
CA ILE A 100 -0.36 15.94 -5.47
C ILE A 100 -0.72 15.85 -4.00
N PHE A 101 -0.27 14.77 -3.37
CA PHE A 101 -0.36 14.58 -1.93
C PHE A 101 0.99 14.89 -1.29
N SER A 102 0.98 15.48 -0.11
CA SER A 102 2.19 15.79 0.63
C SER A 102 2.03 15.51 2.12
N TYR A 103 3.09 14.99 2.75
CA TYR A 103 3.17 14.75 4.18
C TYR A 103 4.35 15.50 4.79
N ARG A 104 4.13 16.23 5.88
CA ARG A 104 5.19 16.93 6.61
C ARG A 104 5.72 16.08 7.74
N TYR A 105 7.02 15.79 7.72
CA TYR A 105 7.71 15.14 8.83
C TYR A 105 8.74 16.09 9.43
N ASN A 106 8.54 16.48 10.70
CA ASN A 106 9.52 17.24 11.50
C ASN A 106 10.20 18.40 10.75
N ASP A 107 9.40 19.22 10.06
CA ASP A 107 9.82 20.41 9.30
C ASP A 107 10.84 20.17 8.14
N LYS A 108 11.08 18.92 7.74
CA LYS A 108 11.86 18.58 6.53
C LYS A 108 10.95 18.38 5.31
N HIS A 109 11.55 18.45 4.12
CA HIS A 109 10.87 18.36 2.83
C HIS A 109 9.81 17.24 2.81
N LEU A 110 8.65 17.60 2.27
CA LEU A 110 7.43 16.84 2.37
C LEU A 110 7.59 15.53 1.58
N LEU A 111 7.23 14.38 2.13
CA LEU A 111 7.06 13.16 1.33
C LEU A 111 5.94 13.45 0.33
N GLN A 112 6.11 13.08 -0.95
CA GLN A 112 5.13 13.41 -1.99
C GLN A 112 4.88 12.24 -2.94
N PHE A 113 3.64 12.15 -3.40
CA PHE A 113 3.24 11.32 -4.52
C PHE A 113 2.09 11.99 -5.28
N ALA A 114 1.81 11.51 -6.48
CA ALA A 114 0.70 11.98 -7.30
C ALA A 114 -0.39 10.90 -7.38
N MET A 115 -1.64 11.33 -7.29
CA MET A 115 -2.81 10.51 -7.55
C MET A 115 -3.37 10.86 -8.92
N LYS A 116 -3.52 9.86 -9.77
CA LYS A 116 -4.36 9.92 -10.97
C LYS A 116 -5.74 9.41 -10.55
N ASP A 117 -6.75 10.25 -10.71
CA ASP A 117 -8.17 10.04 -10.35
C ASP A 117 -8.64 10.75 -9.07
N LEU A 118 -9.97 10.97 -9.04
CA LEU A 118 -10.73 11.76 -8.07
C LEU A 118 -10.34 13.26 -8.04
N SER A 119 -11.35 14.11 -7.98
CA SER A 119 -11.17 15.55 -7.74
C SER A 119 -11.11 15.79 -6.24
N TRP A 120 -9.97 15.44 -5.65
CA TRP A 120 -9.68 15.77 -4.26
C TRP A 120 -9.48 17.28 -4.12
N GLU A 121 -10.13 17.87 -3.12
CA GLU A 121 -9.96 19.28 -2.78
C GLU A 121 -8.69 19.50 -1.96
N GLU A 122 -8.12 20.71 -2.03
CA GLU A 122 -6.93 21.06 -1.26
C GLU A 122 -7.21 20.91 0.25
N GLY A 123 -6.30 20.27 0.97
CA GLY A 123 -6.43 19.95 2.39
C GLY A 123 -7.16 18.65 2.70
N GLU A 124 -7.79 17.99 1.72
CA GLU A 124 -8.42 16.69 1.96
C GLU A 124 -7.37 15.62 2.33
N PRO A 125 -7.64 14.81 3.37
CA PRO A 125 -6.73 13.76 3.81
C PRO A 125 -6.77 12.60 2.84
N PHE A 126 -5.61 12.03 2.51
CA PHE A 126 -5.51 10.80 1.76
C PHE A 126 -6.29 9.70 2.49
N GLN A 127 -7.02 8.86 1.75
CA GLN A 127 -7.72 7.74 2.36
C GLN A 127 -6.75 6.56 2.45
N ALA A 128 -6.73 5.86 3.57
CA ALA A 128 -6.06 4.56 3.63
C ALA A 128 -6.64 3.56 2.60
N GLY A 129 -6.02 2.39 2.44
CA GLY A 129 -6.50 1.35 1.52
C GLY A 129 -5.57 1.10 0.33
N ALA A 130 -6.09 0.46 -0.71
CA ALA A 130 -5.27 -0.11 -1.77
C ALA A 130 -5.15 0.81 -3.00
N TYR A 131 -3.92 0.98 -3.47
CA TYR A 131 -3.57 1.88 -4.57
C TYR A 131 -2.59 1.22 -5.51
N LYS A 132 -2.87 1.28 -6.82
CA LYS A 132 -1.95 0.77 -7.83
C LYS A 132 -0.98 1.85 -8.23
N ILE A 133 0.31 1.54 -8.24
CA ILE A 133 1.30 2.43 -8.88
C ILE A 133 1.26 2.20 -10.38
N ILE A 134 0.82 3.21 -11.11
CA ILE A 134 0.66 3.15 -12.57
C ILE A 134 1.87 3.68 -13.31
N GLY A 135 2.79 4.34 -12.63
CA GLY A 135 3.98 4.88 -13.24
C GLY A 135 4.73 5.86 -12.34
N VAL A 136 5.68 6.53 -12.97
CA VAL A 136 6.46 7.62 -12.41
C VAL A 136 6.33 8.79 -13.38
N ARG A 137 6.17 10.01 -12.87
CA ARG A 137 6.01 11.20 -13.70
C ARG A 137 6.74 12.39 -13.10
N GLU A 138 7.31 13.22 -13.98
CA GLU A 138 7.88 14.50 -13.60
C GLU A 138 6.79 15.57 -13.50
N PHE A 139 6.85 16.35 -12.42
CA PHE A 139 6.00 17.49 -12.13
C PHE A 139 6.86 18.72 -11.87
N LYS A 140 6.31 19.92 -12.05
CA LYS A 140 6.96 21.16 -11.62
C LYS A 140 6.54 21.48 -10.19
N SER A 141 7.52 21.67 -9.31
CA SER A 141 7.28 22.13 -7.95
C SER A 141 6.76 23.58 -7.93
N MET A 142 6.32 24.06 -6.76
CA MET A 142 5.97 25.46 -6.56
C MET A 142 7.13 26.43 -6.85
N THR A 143 8.38 25.97 -6.69
CA THR A 143 9.59 26.74 -6.99
C THR A 143 10.06 26.60 -8.44
N GLY A 144 9.32 25.87 -9.27
CA GLY A 144 9.61 25.67 -10.70
C GLY A 144 10.63 24.58 -11.00
N PHE A 145 11.18 23.90 -9.99
CA PHE A 145 12.11 22.79 -10.18
C PHE A 145 11.38 21.49 -10.51
N PRO A 146 11.93 20.64 -11.39
CA PRO A 146 11.34 19.33 -11.68
C PRO A 146 11.42 18.44 -10.44
N THR A 147 10.34 17.71 -10.17
CA THR A 147 10.26 16.67 -9.15
C THR A 147 9.63 15.42 -9.75
N THR A 148 10.24 14.27 -9.50
CA THR A 148 9.79 12.99 -10.04
C THR A 148 9.02 12.24 -8.98
N LEU A 149 7.73 12.02 -9.21
CA LEU A 149 6.81 11.45 -8.22
C LEU A 149 6.27 10.10 -8.67
N LEU A 150 6.03 9.22 -7.70
CA LEU A 150 5.20 8.03 -7.90
C LEU A 150 3.79 8.48 -8.27
N VAL A 151 3.22 7.84 -9.30
CA VAL A 151 1.84 8.05 -9.70
C VAL A 151 1.04 6.83 -9.27
N ALA A 152 0.21 7.04 -8.25
CA ALA A 152 -0.77 6.09 -7.78
C ALA A 152 -2.13 6.33 -8.44
N GLN A 153 -2.93 5.29 -8.49
CA GLN A 153 -4.33 5.32 -8.92
C GLN A 153 -5.13 4.51 -7.91
N THR A 154 -6.33 5.00 -7.58
CA THR A 154 -7.22 4.27 -6.67
C THR A 154 -7.47 2.88 -7.22
N PHE A 155 -7.11 1.87 -6.46
CA PHE A 155 -7.42 0.48 -6.80
C PHE A 155 -8.75 0.15 -6.13
N GLN A 156 -9.81 0.83 -6.58
CA GLN A 156 -11.14 0.80 -5.94
C GLN A 156 -11.63 -0.64 -5.80
N PHE A 157 -11.87 -1.08 -4.57
CA PHE A 157 -12.90 -2.05 -4.28
C PHE A 157 -14.05 -1.28 -3.64
N TYR A 158 -15.15 -1.07 -4.37
CA TYR A 158 -16.40 -0.64 -3.75
C TYR A 158 -16.75 -1.64 -2.63
N GLY A 159 -16.60 -1.24 -1.38
CA GLY A 159 -17.37 -1.74 -0.23
C GLY A 159 -18.41 -0.68 0.13
N PRO A 160 -19.60 -1.06 0.63
CA PRO A 160 -20.68 -0.10 0.84
C PRO A 160 -20.28 0.96 1.88
N LYS A 161 -20.70 2.21 1.62
CA LYS A 161 -20.76 3.26 2.64
C LYS A 161 -21.71 2.85 3.77
#